data_AF-A0A2V2WI95-F1
#
_entry.id   AF-A0A2V2WI95-F1
#
_cell.length_a   1.000
_cell.length_b   1.000
_cell.length_c   1.000
_cell.angle_alpha   90.00
_cell.angle_beta   90.00
_cell.angle_gamma   90.00
#
_symmetry.space_group_name_H-M   'P 1'
#
loop_
_entity.id
_entity.type
_entity.pdbx_description
1 polymer ?
#
loop_
_entity_poly.entity_id
_entity_poly.type
_entity_poly.pdbx_seq_one_letter_code
_entity_poly.pdbx_strand_id
1 'polypeptide(L)'
;MSEVTDKTVEFLLRHSASRRPPDIGSLKEKAFERVNWRDAFDRFQETERLTLWETKSELDGVDEGAYRVARDALFPFAVSGSQGAVSFGNRAGHKLREVMEAAGVWEHLQRETSGQKGAVVFADVCGGPGAFSQALFEMSRQYKLRMRGFGMTLRNVKGLDWYSSLPLGKFLPTYGIDGTGDIFNLANIEALLSLTIRERLKLGRGGWWL
;
A
#
# COMPACT_ATOMS: atom_id res chain seq x y z
N MET A 1 13.63 -31.09 -5.11
CA MET A 1 12.90 -29.82 -5.22
C MET A 1 11.50 -30.06 -4.70
N SER A 2 11.08 -29.38 -3.63
CA SER A 2 9.68 -29.44 -3.17
C SER A 2 8.82 -28.64 -4.15
N GLU A 3 7.80 -29.28 -4.68
CA GLU A 3 6.85 -28.65 -5.60
C GLU A 3 5.94 -27.71 -4.78
N VAL A 4 6.02 -26.41 -5.03
CA VAL A 4 5.12 -25.44 -4.38
C VAL A 4 3.78 -25.52 -5.11
N THR A 5 2.80 -26.16 -4.47
CA THR A 5 1.44 -26.23 -4.99
C THR A 5 0.78 -24.85 -4.92
N ASP A 6 0.19 -24.40 -6.02
CA ASP A 6 -0.65 -23.20 -6.03
C ASP A 6 -1.85 -23.40 -5.10
N LYS A 7 -2.01 -22.48 -4.14
CA LYS A 7 -3.11 -22.45 -3.17
C LYS A 7 -3.87 -21.13 -3.24
N THR A 8 -3.89 -20.48 -4.40
CA THR A 8 -4.61 -19.23 -4.60
C THR A 8 -6.08 -19.42 -4.23
N VAL A 9 -6.56 -18.60 -3.30
CA VAL A 9 -7.97 -18.50 -2.91
C VAL A 9 -8.49 -17.17 -3.43
N GLU A 10 -9.47 -17.23 -4.33
CA GLU A 10 -10.10 -16.04 -4.89
C GLU A 10 -11.29 -15.60 -4.01
N PHE A 11 -11.24 -14.36 -3.55
CA PHE A 11 -12.37 -13.73 -2.86
C PHE A 11 -13.06 -12.75 -3.81
N LEU A 12 -14.30 -13.06 -4.18
CA LEU A 12 -15.09 -12.13 -4.98
C LEU A 12 -15.60 -10.99 -4.08
N LEU A 13 -14.96 -9.82 -4.15
CA LEU A 13 -15.42 -8.61 -3.46
C LEU A 13 -16.72 -8.12 -4.12
N ARG A 14 -17.87 -8.55 -3.61
CA ARG A 14 -19.19 -8.09 -4.06
C ARG A 14 -19.56 -6.77 -3.40
N HIS A 15 -19.31 -5.67 -4.09
CA HIS A 15 -19.93 -4.39 -3.73
C HIS A 15 -21.36 -4.35 -4.30
N SER A 16 -22.38 -4.38 -3.44
CA SER A 16 -23.75 -4.10 -3.88
C SER A 16 -23.92 -2.60 -4.04
N ALA A 17 -24.13 -2.13 -5.28
CA ALA A 17 -24.36 -0.71 -5.57
C ALA A 17 -25.59 -0.13 -4.82
N SER A 18 -26.54 -0.99 -4.40
CA SER A 18 -27.71 -0.58 -3.61
C SER A 18 -27.44 -0.49 -2.11
N ARG A 19 -26.29 -0.97 -1.62
CA ARG A 19 -25.93 -0.92 -0.20
C ARG A 19 -25.58 0.51 0.18
N ARG A 20 -26.46 1.14 0.97
CA ARG A 20 -26.18 2.49 1.51
C ARG A 20 -24.91 2.45 2.37
N PRO A 21 -24.01 3.45 2.24
CA PRO A 21 -22.92 3.62 3.18
C PRO A 21 -23.46 3.63 4.62
N PRO A 22 -22.71 3.08 5.60
CA PRO A 22 -23.11 3.18 6.99
C PRO A 22 -23.27 4.66 7.37
N ASP A 23 -24.35 5.00 8.07
CA ASP A 23 -24.54 6.35 8.58
C ASP A 23 -23.49 6.61 9.67
N ILE A 24 -22.51 7.46 9.37
CA ILE A 24 -21.45 7.83 10.31
C ILE A 24 -22.03 8.59 11.51
N GLY A 25 -23.16 9.28 11.34
CA GLY A 25 -23.89 9.92 12.45
C GLY A 25 -24.28 8.90 13.53
N SER A 26 -24.76 7.74 13.10
CA SER A 26 -25.10 6.61 14.00
C SER A 26 -23.92 6.03 14.78
N LEU A 27 -22.68 6.35 14.41
CA LEU A 27 -21.47 5.96 15.16
C LEU A 27 -21.20 6.91 16.34
N LYS A 28 -21.73 8.13 16.34
CA LYS A 28 -21.47 9.11 17.42
C LYS A 28 -22.15 8.75 18.73
N GLU A 29 -23.29 8.07 18.65
CA GLU A 29 -24.15 7.77 19.81
C GLU A 29 -23.85 6.42 20.45
N LYS A 30 -23.04 5.59 19.79
CA LYS A 30 -22.62 4.31 20.34
C LYS A 30 -21.30 4.49 21.07
N ALA A 31 -21.30 4.31 22.38
CA ALA A 31 -20.07 4.02 23.10
C ALA A 31 -19.50 2.73 22.50
N PHE A 32 -18.48 2.85 21.66
CA PHE A 32 -17.74 1.67 21.23
C PHE A 32 -17.00 1.14 22.44
N GLU A 33 -17.33 -0.08 22.87
CA GLU A 33 -16.40 -0.83 23.68
C GLU A 33 -15.12 -0.94 22.86
N ARG A 34 -14.06 -0.29 23.34
CA ARG A 34 -12.76 -0.31 22.68
C ARG A 34 -12.11 -1.65 22.98
N VAL A 35 -12.62 -2.70 22.36
CA VAL A 35 -11.99 -4.00 22.35
C VAL A 35 -10.72 -3.84 21.53
N ASN A 36 -9.56 -4.13 22.12
CA ASN A 36 -8.34 -4.16 21.34
C ASN A 36 -8.56 -5.23 20.26
N TRP A 37 -8.29 -4.90 18.99
CA TRP A 37 -8.50 -5.85 17.91
C TRP A 37 -7.72 -7.15 18.14
N ARG A 38 -6.60 -7.09 18.89
CA ARG A 38 -5.90 -8.29 19.38
C ARG A 38 -6.80 -9.15 20.26
N ASP A 39 -7.42 -8.60 21.30
CA ASP A 39 -8.30 -9.34 22.22
C ASP A 39 -9.50 -10.02 21.52
N ALA A 40 -9.97 -9.45 20.41
CA ALA A 40 -11.03 -10.01 19.58
C ALA A 40 -10.50 -11.10 18.63
N PHE A 41 -9.32 -10.92 18.03
CA PHE A 41 -8.71 -11.88 17.09
C PHE A 41 -8.06 -13.07 17.82
N ASP A 42 -7.54 -12.84 19.02
CA ASP A 42 -6.81 -13.81 19.83
C ASP A 42 -7.68 -15.00 20.23
N ARG A 43 -9.01 -14.83 20.30
CA ARG A 43 -9.93 -15.92 20.66
C ARG A 43 -10.31 -16.85 19.50
N PHE A 44 -10.30 -16.37 18.25
CA PHE A 44 -10.83 -17.14 17.12
C PHE A 44 -9.80 -18.09 16.47
N GLN A 45 -8.51 -17.85 16.67
CA GLN A 45 -7.41 -18.65 16.12
C GLN A 45 -6.27 -18.75 17.15
N GLU A 46 -6.63 -18.88 18.44
CA GLU A 46 -5.66 -18.85 19.54
C GLU A 46 -4.56 -19.89 19.34
N THR A 47 -4.96 -21.13 19.03
CA THR A 47 -4.06 -22.26 18.82
C THR A 47 -3.09 -21.99 17.66
N GLU A 48 -3.59 -21.64 16.48
CA GLU A 48 -2.76 -21.37 15.30
C GLU A 48 -1.82 -20.18 15.53
N ARG A 49 -2.30 -19.14 16.22
CA ARG A 49 -1.49 -17.98 16.59
C ARG A 49 -0.36 -18.38 17.53
N LEU A 50 -0.65 -19.15 18.58
CA LEU A 50 0.35 -19.59 19.55
C LEU A 50 1.39 -20.48 18.87
N THR A 51 0.97 -21.46 18.07
CA THR A 51 1.89 -22.31 17.30
C THR A 51 2.77 -21.48 16.37
N LEU A 52 2.19 -20.55 15.60
CA LEU A 52 2.97 -19.66 14.72
C LEU A 52 3.95 -18.79 15.51
N TRP A 53 3.55 -18.33 16.70
CA TRP A 53 4.39 -17.51 17.56
C TRP A 53 5.56 -18.31 18.13
N GLU A 54 5.32 -19.52 18.62
CA GLU A 54 6.36 -20.45 19.07
C GLU A 54 7.37 -20.74 17.96
N THR A 55 6.90 -21.04 16.74
CA THR A 55 7.77 -21.22 15.57
C THR A 55 8.61 -19.97 15.27
N LYS A 56 8.06 -18.77 15.43
CA LYS A 56 8.84 -17.52 15.27
C LYS A 56 9.90 -17.38 16.35
N SER A 57 9.55 -17.70 17.60
CA SER A 57 10.49 -17.64 18.73
C SER A 57 11.62 -18.64 18.62
N GLU A 58 11.40 -19.82 18.04
CA GLU A 58 12.49 -20.76 17.70
C GLU A 58 13.53 -20.16 16.75
N LEU A 59 13.13 -19.18 15.93
CA LEU A 59 14.04 -18.48 15.01
C LEU A 59 14.80 -17.32 15.67
N ASP A 60 14.46 -16.89 16.89
CA ASP A 60 15.10 -15.73 17.55
C ASP A 60 16.60 -15.94 17.80
N GLY A 61 17.03 -17.20 17.95
CA GLY A 61 18.44 -17.58 18.13
C GLY A 61 19.22 -17.84 16.83
N VAL A 62 18.56 -17.78 15.67
CA VAL A 62 19.19 -18.08 14.37
C VAL A 62 19.95 -16.86 13.86
N ASP A 63 21.17 -17.09 13.36
CA ASP A 63 21.96 -16.04 12.72
C ASP A 63 21.20 -15.40 11.55
N GLU A 64 21.14 -14.07 11.52
CA GLU A 64 20.36 -13.32 10.53
C GLU A 64 20.87 -13.56 9.10
N GLY A 65 22.18 -13.71 8.91
CA GLY A 65 22.79 -14.02 7.62
C GLY A 65 22.37 -15.39 7.11
N ALA A 66 22.52 -16.42 7.94
CA ALA A 66 22.09 -17.78 7.65
C ALA A 66 20.58 -17.87 7.37
N TYR A 67 19.76 -17.17 8.17
CA TYR A 67 18.32 -17.08 7.95
C TYR A 67 17.99 -16.48 6.58
N ARG A 68 18.64 -15.38 6.20
CA ARG A 68 18.42 -14.74 4.88
C ARG A 68 18.82 -15.64 3.72
N VAL A 69 19.95 -16.36 3.82
CA VAL A 69 20.37 -17.32 2.78
C VAL A 69 19.35 -18.45 2.63
N ALA A 70 18.91 -19.06 3.74
CA ALA A 70 17.91 -20.12 3.71
C ALA A 70 16.57 -19.61 3.16
N ARG A 71 16.11 -18.43 3.60
CA ARG A 71 14.89 -17.79 3.09
C ARG A 71 14.98 -17.55 1.59
N ASP A 72 16.08 -16.99 1.10
CA ASP A 72 16.22 -16.65 -0.32
C ASP A 72 16.32 -17.91 -1.20
N ALA A 73 16.88 -19.01 -0.68
CA ALA A 73 16.88 -20.31 -1.35
C ALA A 73 15.48 -20.95 -1.41
N LEU A 74 14.67 -20.81 -0.34
CA LEU A 74 13.32 -21.36 -0.27
C LEU A 74 12.29 -20.51 -1.04
N PHE A 75 12.50 -19.20 -1.10
CA PHE A 75 11.60 -18.24 -1.72
C PHE A 75 12.33 -17.42 -2.79
N PRO A 76 12.61 -18.03 -3.96
CA PRO A 76 13.40 -17.39 -5.03
C PRO A 76 12.74 -16.14 -5.63
N PHE A 77 11.43 -15.94 -5.43
CA PHE A 77 10.71 -14.71 -5.80
C PHE A 77 10.67 -13.67 -4.67
N ALA A 78 11.14 -14.00 -3.47
CA ALA A 78 11.16 -13.12 -2.31
C ALA A 78 12.53 -12.46 -2.06
N VAL A 79 13.51 -12.68 -2.96
CA VAL A 79 14.87 -12.16 -2.82
C VAL A 79 14.84 -10.65 -2.64
N SER A 80 15.40 -10.19 -1.53
CA SER A 80 15.47 -8.77 -1.16
C SER A 80 16.65 -8.08 -1.83
N GLY A 81 16.51 -6.78 -2.14
CA GLY A 81 17.64 -5.92 -2.53
C GLY A 81 17.79 -5.70 -4.05
N SER A 82 18.96 -5.18 -4.44
CA SER A 82 19.34 -4.77 -5.80
C SER A 82 19.22 -5.88 -6.85
N GLN A 83 19.24 -7.15 -6.43
CA GLN A 83 19.13 -8.30 -7.34
C GLN A 83 17.69 -8.55 -7.84
N GLY A 84 16.66 -8.12 -7.10
CA GLY A 84 15.27 -8.16 -7.54
C GLY A 84 14.71 -6.79 -7.97
N ALA A 85 15.48 -5.72 -7.76
CA ALA A 85 15.11 -4.32 -7.94
C ALA A 85 15.62 -3.77 -9.29
N VAL A 86 15.32 -4.46 -10.38
CA VAL A 86 15.80 -4.07 -11.73
C VAL A 86 15.07 -2.80 -12.22
N SER A 87 13.84 -2.56 -11.76
CA SER A 87 13.00 -1.44 -12.19
C SER A 87 12.73 -0.39 -11.11
N PHE A 88 12.78 -0.76 -9.83
CA PHE A 88 12.38 0.09 -8.69
C PHE A 88 13.45 0.09 -7.60
N GLY A 89 13.51 1.13 -6.77
CA GLY A 89 14.51 1.23 -5.71
C GLY A 89 14.41 0.17 -4.62
N ASN A 90 13.28 -0.53 -4.50
CA ASN A 90 13.11 -1.73 -3.68
C ASN A 90 11.94 -2.61 -4.13
N ARG A 91 11.79 -3.80 -3.51
CA ARG A 91 10.78 -4.83 -3.85
C ARG A 91 9.32 -4.37 -3.69
N ALA A 92 9.05 -3.30 -2.96
CA ALA A 92 7.67 -2.83 -2.79
C ALA A 92 7.08 -2.40 -4.14
N GLY A 93 7.86 -1.77 -5.03
CA GLY A 93 7.37 -1.41 -6.37
C GLY A 93 6.83 -2.61 -7.16
N HIS A 94 7.54 -3.75 -7.10
CA HIS A 94 7.10 -5.00 -7.75
C HIS A 94 5.80 -5.53 -7.14
N LYS A 95 5.66 -5.50 -5.82
CA LYS A 95 4.41 -5.89 -5.14
C LYS A 95 3.22 -5.09 -5.65
N LEU A 96 3.36 -3.76 -5.73
CA LEU A 96 2.26 -2.92 -6.18
C LEU A 96 1.92 -3.20 -7.65
N ARG A 97 2.94 -3.32 -8.50
CA ARG A 97 2.77 -3.65 -9.92
C ARG A 97 2.01 -4.96 -10.10
N GLU A 98 2.49 -6.05 -9.49
CA GLU A 98 1.89 -7.39 -9.60
C GLU A 98 0.45 -7.41 -9.09
N VAL A 99 0.17 -6.79 -7.94
CA VAL A 99 -1.19 -6.74 -7.37
C VAL A 99 -2.12 -5.94 -8.28
N MET A 100 -1.69 -4.81 -8.83
CA MET A 100 -2.52 -3.99 -9.71
C MET A 100 -2.74 -4.65 -11.09
N GLU A 101 -1.75 -5.36 -11.62
CA GLU A 101 -1.89 -6.18 -12.83
C GLU A 101 -2.87 -7.34 -12.59
N ALA A 102 -2.68 -8.12 -11.52
CA ALA A 102 -3.55 -9.25 -11.17
C ALA A 102 -5.00 -8.81 -10.91
N ALA A 103 -5.20 -7.63 -10.32
CA ALA A 103 -6.53 -7.07 -10.08
C ALA A 103 -7.12 -6.31 -11.29
N GLY A 104 -6.42 -6.22 -12.42
CA GLY A 104 -6.88 -5.54 -13.64
C GLY A 104 -7.10 -4.03 -13.49
N VAL A 105 -6.38 -3.40 -12.54
CA VAL A 105 -6.56 -1.98 -12.20
C VAL A 105 -6.07 -1.09 -13.35
N TRP A 106 -5.00 -1.48 -14.03
CA TRP A 106 -4.41 -0.67 -15.09
C TRP A 106 -5.31 -0.55 -16.32
N GLU A 107 -5.89 -1.65 -16.76
CA GLU A 107 -6.85 -1.72 -17.86
C GLU A 107 -8.12 -0.94 -17.49
N HIS A 108 -8.55 -1.03 -16.23
CA HIS A 108 -9.67 -0.23 -15.75
C HIS A 108 -9.38 1.28 -15.85
N LEU A 109 -8.24 1.74 -15.31
CA LEU A 109 -7.84 3.14 -15.37
C LEU A 109 -7.69 3.63 -16.81
N GLN A 110 -7.14 2.81 -17.70
CA GLN A 110 -6.99 3.13 -19.12
C GLN A 110 -8.35 3.30 -19.81
N ARG A 111 -9.29 2.38 -19.59
CA ARG A 111 -10.65 2.51 -20.14
C ARG A 111 -11.36 3.74 -19.61
N GLU A 112 -11.26 4.01 -18.31
CA GLU A 112 -11.95 5.13 -17.67
C GLU A 112 -11.39 6.49 -18.08
N THR A 113 -10.10 6.57 -18.39
CA THR A 113 -9.45 7.82 -18.83
C THR A 113 -9.40 7.97 -20.34
N SER A 114 -9.82 6.97 -21.10
CA SER A 114 -9.91 7.04 -22.56
C SER A 114 -10.83 8.21 -22.98
N GLY A 115 -10.28 9.15 -23.74
CA GLY A 115 -10.99 10.36 -24.17
C GLY A 115 -11.10 11.48 -23.13
N GLN A 116 -10.61 11.31 -21.90
CA GLN A 116 -10.59 12.36 -20.87
C GLN A 116 -9.27 13.14 -20.89
N LYS A 117 -9.32 14.48 -20.84
CA LYS A 117 -8.13 15.35 -20.75
C LYS A 117 -7.53 15.43 -19.32
N GLY A 118 -7.91 14.52 -18.42
CA GLY A 118 -7.56 14.51 -16.99
C GLY A 118 -6.32 13.69 -16.65
N ALA A 119 -5.67 13.98 -15.52
CA ALA A 119 -4.65 13.08 -14.96
C ALA A 119 -5.31 12.14 -13.94
N VAL A 120 -4.84 10.90 -13.86
CA VAL A 120 -5.09 10.03 -12.71
C VAL A 120 -4.28 10.56 -11.54
N VAL A 121 -4.94 10.80 -10.41
CA VAL A 121 -4.27 11.31 -9.21
C VAL A 121 -4.21 10.24 -8.15
N PHE A 122 -3.03 10.06 -7.55
CA PHE A 122 -2.79 9.12 -6.45
C PHE A 122 -2.13 9.80 -5.24
N ALA A 123 -2.23 9.15 -4.09
CA ALA A 123 -1.51 9.52 -2.87
C ALA A 123 -0.76 8.30 -2.33
N ASP A 124 0.53 8.47 -2.04
CA ASP A 124 1.43 7.45 -1.48
C ASP A 124 1.74 7.81 -0.01
N VAL A 125 0.99 7.25 0.92
CA VAL A 125 1.07 7.54 2.35
C VAL A 125 1.84 6.44 3.06
N CYS A 126 2.77 6.82 3.93
CA CYS A 126 3.81 5.93 4.45
C CYS A 126 4.63 5.30 3.31
N GLY A 127 4.75 6.01 2.19
CA GLY A 127 5.31 5.49 0.94
C GLY A 127 6.83 5.47 0.89
N GLY A 128 7.49 6.02 1.90
CA GLY A 128 8.94 6.10 1.99
C GLY A 128 9.63 4.75 1.76
N PRO A 129 10.66 4.68 0.90
CA PRO A 129 11.29 5.77 0.14
C PRO A 129 10.66 6.06 -1.24
N GLY A 130 9.59 5.37 -1.64
CA GLY A 130 8.81 5.71 -2.84
C GLY A 130 8.84 4.71 -3.98
N ALA A 131 9.15 3.44 -3.72
CA ALA A 131 9.11 2.40 -4.76
C ALA A 131 7.70 2.15 -5.32
N PHE A 132 6.64 2.36 -4.52
CA PHE A 132 5.25 2.35 -5.00
C PHE A 132 5.01 3.49 -6.01
N SER A 133 5.39 4.72 -5.66
CA SER A 133 5.34 5.86 -6.57
C SER A 133 6.12 5.63 -7.87
N GLN A 134 7.32 5.03 -7.81
CA GLN A 134 8.08 4.64 -9.01
C GLN A 134 7.30 3.66 -9.89
N ALA A 135 6.71 2.61 -9.30
CA ALA A 135 5.87 1.66 -10.00
C ALA A 135 4.66 2.33 -10.67
N LEU A 136 3.97 3.23 -9.97
CA LEU A 136 2.85 3.97 -10.53
C LEU A 136 3.26 4.79 -11.76
N PHE A 137 4.38 5.53 -11.70
CA PHE A 137 4.86 6.33 -12.83
C PHE A 137 5.39 5.48 -13.99
N GLU A 138 6.04 4.34 -13.72
CA GLU A 138 6.47 3.41 -14.78
C GLU A 138 5.25 2.82 -15.50
N MET A 139 4.29 2.29 -14.75
CA MET A 139 3.09 1.69 -15.31
C MET A 139 2.22 2.73 -16.01
N SER A 140 2.20 3.98 -15.54
CA SER A 140 1.51 5.06 -16.25
C SER A 140 2.07 5.28 -17.65
N ARG A 141 3.39 5.13 -17.85
CA ARG A 141 4.00 5.20 -19.19
C ARG A 141 3.55 4.04 -20.07
N GLN A 142 3.56 2.82 -19.54
CA GLN A 142 3.17 1.62 -20.28
C GLN A 142 1.70 1.69 -20.73
N TYR A 143 0.80 2.10 -19.84
CA TYR A 143 -0.63 2.21 -20.11
C TYR A 143 -1.06 3.56 -20.72
N LYS A 144 -0.11 4.44 -21.05
CA LYS A 144 -0.34 5.79 -21.62
C LYS A 144 -1.25 6.66 -20.75
N LEU A 145 -1.14 6.53 -19.44
CA LEU A 145 -1.85 7.32 -18.44
C LEU A 145 -1.04 8.56 -18.05
N ARG A 146 -1.71 9.72 -18.00
CA ARG A 146 -1.16 10.91 -17.34
C ARG A 146 -1.40 10.77 -15.85
N MET A 147 -0.33 10.76 -15.05
CA MET A 147 -0.41 10.63 -13.59
C MET A 147 0.16 11.84 -12.84
N ARG A 148 -0.47 12.15 -11.71
CA ARG A 148 0.02 13.09 -10.69
C ARG A 148 -0.03 12.40 -9.33
N GLY A 149 1.03 12.53 -8.56
CA GLY A 149 1.16 11.91 -7.25
C GLY A 149 1.36 12.93 -6.14
N PHE A 150 0.90 12.56 -4.96
CA PHE A 150 1.16 13.24 -3.70
C PHE A 150 1.73 12.21 -2.72
N GLY A 151 2.64 12.60 -1.85
CA GLY A 151 3.24 11.65 -0.92
C GLY A 151 3.39 12.22 0.48
N MET A 152 3.17 11.38 1.49
CA MET A 152 3.59 11.68 2.86
C MET A 152 4.31 10.49 3.48
N THR A 153 5.46 10.74 4.10
CA THR A 153 6.29 9.73 4.78
C THR A 153 7.05 10.39 5.92
N LEU A 154 7.56 9.61 6.87
CA LEU A 154 8.39 10.12 7.96
C LEU A 154 9.67 10.77 7.44
N ARG A 155 9.98 11.96 7.95
CA ARG A 155 11.24 12.69 7.69
C ARG A 155 12.33 12.21 8.65
N ASN A 156 13.59 12.27 8.21
CA ASN A 156 14.77 12.01 9.04
C ASN A 156 14.86 10.58 9.61
N VAL A 157 14.06 9.65 9.09
CA VAL A 157 14.17 8.22 9.39
C VAL A 157 14.93 7.55 8.25
N LYS A 158 16.05 6.90 8.59
CA LYS A 158 16.95 6.27 7.60
C LYS A 158 16.17 5.29 6.72
N GLY A 159 16.23 5.54 5.41
CA GLY A 159 15.58 4.67 4.41
C GLY A 159 14.09 4.92 4.19
N LEU A 160 13.47 5.86 4.90
CA LEU A 160 12.06 6.24 4.71
C LEU A 160 11.87 7.57 3.98
N ASP A 161 12.96 8.30 3.73
CA ASP A 161 12.88 9.54 2.97
C ASP A 161 12.73 9.27 1.46
N TRP A 162 12.09 10.19 0.74
CA TRP A 162 11.75 10.01 -0.67
C TRP A 162 12.99 9.90 -1.55
N TYR A 163 12.94 8.97 -2.52
CA TYR A 163 13.95 8.87 -3.56
C TYR A 163 14.05 10.17 -4.35
N SER A 164 15.28 10.66 -4.54
CA SER A 164 15.57 11.80 -5.41
C SER A 164 15.22 11.55 -6.88
N SER A 165 15.06 10.29 -7.28
CA SER A 165 14.66 9.88 -8.63
C SER A 165 13.16 10.00 -8.91
N LEU A 166 12.33 10.35 -7.92
CA LEU A 166 10.91 10.61 -8.15
C LEU A 166 10.71 11.87 -8.99
N PRO A 167 9.76 11.87 -9.95
CA PRO A 167 9.58 13.00 -10.86
C PRO A 167 8.89 14.17 -10.15
N LEU A 168 9.67 15.09 -9.56
CA LEU A 168 9.16 16.23 -8.76
C LEU A 168 8.14 17.13 -9.48
N GLY A 169 8.18 17.20 -10.82
CA GLY A 169 7.16 17.92 -11.61
C GLY A 169 5.79 17.23 -11.68
N LYS A 170 5.71 15.96 -11.28
CA LYS A 170 4.49 15.14 -11.25
C LYS A 170 4.18 14.57 -9.87
N PHE A 171 5.14 14.59 -8.95
CA PHE A 171 5.03 14.07 -7.60
C PHE A 171 5.31 15.17 -6.58
N LEU A 172 4.35 15.44 -5.70
CA LEU A 172 4.50 16.41 -4.63
C LEU A 172 4.69 15.71 -3.28
N PRO A 173 5.93 15.59 -2.76
CA PRO A 173 6.15 15.14 -1.41
C PRO A 173 5.74 16.23 -0.40
N THR A 174 5.09 15.82 0.69
CA THR A 174 4.83 16.64 1.87
C THR A 174 5.23 15.86 3.11
N TYR A 175 5.57 16.57 4.18
CA TYR A 175 5.86 15.98 5.49
C TYR A 175 4.92 16.57 6.54
N GLY A 176 3.72 16.96 6.11
CA GLY A 176 2.75 17.64 6.96
C GLY A 176 3.17 19.06 7.35
N ILE A 177 2.38 19.67 8.22
CA ILE A 177 2.57 21.06 8.63
C ILE A 177 3.75 21.22 9.60
N ASP A 178 4.02 20.20 10.41
CA ASP A 178 5.14 20.19 11.37
C ASP A 178 6.46 19.70 10.75
N GLY A 179 6.41 19.24 9.50
CA GLY A 179 7.57 18.77 8.74
C GLY A 179 8.08 17.37 9.14
N THR A 180 7.43 16.67 10.06
CA THR A 180 7.82 15.34 10.54
C THR A 180 7.34 14.22 9.62
N GLY A 181 6.21 14.42 8.95
CA GLY A 181 5.54 13.41 8.15
C GLY A 181 4.86 12.31 8.98
N ASP A 182 4.67 12.55 10.29
CA ASP A 182 3.93 11.63 11.16
C ASP A 182 2.44 11.64 10.80
N ILE A 183 1.93 10.49 10.32
CA ILE A 183 0.53 10.30 9.96
C ILE A 183 -0.39 10.25 11.19
N PHE A 184 0.13 10.03 12.40
CA PHE A 184 -0.67 10.06 13.61
C PHE A 184 -1.00 11.49 14.06
N ASN A 185 -0.26 12.49 13.56
CA ASN A 185 -0.61 13.89 13.76
C ASN A 185 -1.72 14.32 12.79
N LEU A 186 -2.90 14.62 13.31
CA LEU A 186 -4.05 15.07 12.51
C LEU A 186 -3.72 16.27 11.62
N ALA A 187 -2.93 17.22 12.11
CA ALA A 187 -2.56 18.41 11.35
C ALA A 187 -1.73 18.07 10.09
N ASN A 188 -0.94 16.99 10.14
CA ASN A 188 -0.19 16.50 8.98
C ASN A 188 -1.11 15.83 7.96
N ILE A 189 -2.12 15.08 8.42
CA ILE A 189 -3.17 14.51 7.56
C ILE A 189 -3.93 15.65 6.86
N GLU A 190 -4.36 16.66 7.61
CA GLU A 190 -5.10 17.82 7.09
C GLU A 190 -4.27 18.61 6.08
N ALA A 191 -2.96 18.74 6.30
CA ALA A 191 -2.05 19.35 5.34
C ALA A 191 -2.04 18.57 4.01
N LEU A 192 -1.91 17.24 4.04
CA LEU A 192 -1.98 16.41 2.82
C LEU A 192 -3.37 16.52 2.15
N LEU A 193 -4.44 16.56 2.93
CA LEU A 193 -5.79 16.75 2.42
C LEU A 193 -5.92 18.09 1.70
N SER A 194 -5.41 19.18 2.28
CA SER A 194 -5.48 20.52 1.67
C SER A 194 -4.80 20.57 0.29
N LEU A 195 -3.72 19.82 0.10
CA LEU A 195 -3.00 19.70 -1.16
C LEU A 195 -3.75 18.88 -2.21
N THR A 196 -4.61 17.96 -1.78
CA THR A 196 -5.29 16.98 -2.65
C THR A 196 -6.78 17.24 -2.83
N ILE A 197 -7.41 18.13 -2.05
CA ILE A 197 -8.86 18.36 -2.04
C ILE A 197 -9.44 18.82 -3.37
N ARG A 198 -8.65 19.56 -4.17
CA ARG A 198 -9.03 20.03 -5.51
C ARG A 198 -8.68 19.03 -6.61
N GLU A 199 -7.95 17.99 -6.26
CA GLU A 199 -7.53 16.95 -7.18
C GLU A 199 -8.58 15.84 -7.21
N ARG A 200 -8.72 15.19 -8.38
CA ARG A 200 -9.60 14.03 -8.51
C ARG A 200 -8.89 12.77 -7.98
N LEU A 201 -8.53 12.80 -6.69
CA LEU A 201 -7.90 11.67 -6.01
C LEU A 201 -8.90 10.51 -6.00
N LYS A 202 -8.55 9.43 -6.71
CA LYS A 202 -9.37 8.23 -6.72
C LYS A 202 -8.98 7.38 -5.53
N LEU A 203 -9.65 7.60 -4.40
CA LEU A 203 -9.86 6.51 -3.46
C LEU A 203 -10.60 5.41 -4.22
N GLY A 204 -10.25 4.13 -4.00
CA GLY A 204 -10.94 2.98 -4.58
C GLY A 204 -12.44 3.00 -4.26
N ARG A 205 -13.18 3.83 -4.99
CA ARG A 205 -14.62 3.94 -5.01
C ARG A 205 -15.01 3.17 -6.25
N GLY A 206 -15.59 2.00 -6.04
CA GLY A 206 -16.47 1.41 -7.05
C GLY A 206 -17.43 2.50 -7.51
N GLY A 207 -17.47 2.72 -8.82
CA GLY A 207 -17.98 3.95 -9.42
C GLY A 207 -19.38 4.38 -8.95
N TRP A 208 -19.46 5.70 -8.77
CA TRP A 208 -20.64 6.59 -8.79
C TRP A 208 -21.57 6.42 -7.55
N TRP A 209 -21.83 7.42 -6.69
CA TRP A 209 -22.28 8.79 -6.96
C TRP A 209 -21.95 9.76 -5.80
N LEU A 210 -21.47 10.96 -6.13
CA LEU A 210 -22.10 12.21 -5.71
C LEU A 210 -22.55 12.89 -7.01
#